data_AF-A0A6S7KXS7-F1
#
_entry.id   AF-A0A6S7KXS7-F1
#
_cell.length_a   1.000
_cell.length_b   1.000
_cell.length_c   1.000
_cell.angle_alpha   90.00
_cell.angle_beta   90.00
_cell.angle_gamma   90.00
#
_symmetry.space_group_name_H-M   'P 1'
#
loop_
_entity.id
_entity.type
_entity.pdbx_description
1 polymer ?
#
loop_
_entity_poly.entity_id
_entity_poly.type
_entity_poly.pdbx_seq_one_letter_code
_entity_poly.pdbx_strand_id
1 'polypeptide(L)'
;VDKCSTFGIKKVLTKSVQYLPKLLINNGLIPTIQMGESFKYLGRFFDFDMSDQEHKSELMSLIDELMSDIDHKPLHPQNKLILYNRYVLSKISWHLTVAPLSKTW
;
A
#
# COMPACT_ATOMS: atom_id res chain seq x y z
N VAL A 1 -8.28 14.98 11.81
CA VAL A 1 -7.35 14.04 11.14
C VAL A 1 -6.19 14.87 10.64
N ASP A 2 -5.05 14.78 11.32
CA ASP A 2 -3.84 15.49 10.92
C ASP A 2 -3.42 14.99 9.54
N LYS A 3 -3.45 15.87 8.54
CA LYS A 3 -3.19 15.54 7.13
C LYS A 3 -1.69 15.40 6.82
N CYS A 4 -0.83 15.57 7.81
CA CYS A 4 0.60 15.62 7.64
C CYS A 4 1.26 14.74 8.69
N SER A 5 2.06 13.78 8.22
CA SER A 5 2.95 12.97 9.03
C SER A 5 4.37 13.11 8.48
N THR A 6 5.34 12.92 9.35
CA THR A 6 6.76 13.04 9.00
C THR A 6 7.45 11.68 9.05
N PHE A 7 8.33 11.46 8.08
CA PHE A 7 9.14 10.26 7.99
C PHE A 7 10.57 10.69 7.63
N GLY A 8 11.55 10.18 8.37
CA GLY A 8 12.94 10.60 8.24
C GLY A 8 13.88 9.40 8.16
N ILE A 9 14.73 9.40 7.13
CA ILE A 9 15.86 8.48 7.02
C ILE A 9 17.15 9.30 6.97
N LYS A 10 18.14 8.91 7.78
CA LYS A 10 19.49 9.49 7.73
C LYS A 10 20.51 8.41 7.42
N LYS A 11 21.60 8.80 6.75
CA LYS A 11 22.76 7.94 6.54
C LYS A 11 23.71 8.10 7.73
N VAL A 12 23.98 7.01 8.45
CA VAL A 12 24.99 6.96 9.52
C VAL A 12 26.06 5.97 9.09
N LEU A 13 27.27 6.47 8.82
CA LEU A 13 28.36 5.71 8.23
C LEU A 13 27.94 5.04 6.90
N THR A 14 27.85 3.71 6.88
CA THR A 14 27.44 2.90 5.72
C THR A 14 25.98 2.44 5.78
N LYS A 15 25.25 2.71 6.87
CA LYS A 15 23.88 2.24 7.06
C LYS A 15 22.88 3.39 6.98
N SER A 16 21.72 3.10 6.38
CA SER A 16 20.52 3.94 6.54
C SER A 16 19.90 3.64 7.90
N VAL A 17 19.42 4.66 8.60
CA VAL A 17 18.72 4.51 9.88
C VAL A 17 17.51 5.44 9.88
N GLN A 18 16.33 4.90 10.23
CA GLN A 18 15.14 5.70 10.45
C GLN A 18 15.33 6.59 11.69
N TYR A 19 14.77 7.78 11.68
CA TYR A 19 14.73 8.64 12.86
C TYR A 19 13.40 9.38 12.94
N LEU A 20 13.09 9.94 14.11
CA LEU A 20 11.86 10.67 14.37
C LEU A 20 12.14 12.19 14.25
N PRO A 21 11.90 12.82 13.09
CA PRO A 21 12.14 14.25 12.92
C PRO A 21 11.18 15.07 13.78
N LYS A 22 11.71 16.03 14.53
CA LYS A 22 10.90 16.97 15.31
C LYS A 22 10.59 18.21 14.47
N LEU A 23 9.55 18.13 13.64
CA LEU A 23 9.09 19.26 12.84
C LEU A 23 7.94 20.00 13.53
N LEU A 24 8.06 21.33 13.58
CA LEU A 24 7.11 22.24 14.19
C LEU A 24 6.53 23.16 13.10
N ILE A 25 5.21 23.18 12.97
CA ILE A 25 4.49 24.14 12.11
C ILE A 25 3.53 24.91 13.02
N ASN A 26 3.62 26.24 13.04
CA ASN A 26 2.76 27.11 13.86
C ASN A 26 2.69 26.66 15.35
N ASN A 27 3.84 26.30 15.95
CA ASN A 27 3.97 25.70 17.29
C ASN A 27 3.30 24.32 17.50
N GLY A 28 2.70 23.72 16.48
CA GLY A 28 2.22 22.34 16.51
C GLY A 28 3.31 21.35 16.09
N LEU A 29 3.54 20.30 16.88
CA LEU A 29 4.41 19.19 16.51
C LEU A 29 3.69 18.32 15.48
N ILE A 30 4.32 18.11 14.31
CA ILE A 30 3.77 17.19 13.33
C ILE A 30 4.03 15.75 13.81
N PRO A 31 3.04 14.85 13.77
CA PRO A 31 3.26 13.46 14.14
C PRO A 31 4.32 12.81 13.25
N THR A 32 5.13 11.95 13.86
CA THR A 32 6.13 11.13 13.18
C THR A 32 5.61 9.70 13.04
N ILE A 33 5.85 9.08 11.89
CA ILE A 33 5.67 7.64 11.72
C ILE A 33 6.64 6.91 12.65
N GLN A 34 6.16 5.92 13.41
CA GLN A 34 7.02 5.23 14.38
C GLN A 34 8.07 4.37 13.67
N MET A 35 9.08 3.97 14.43
CA MET A 35 10.17 3.13 13.93
C MET A 35 9.62 1.77 13.48
N GLY A 36 9.88 1.40 12.23
CA GLY A 36 9.40 0.14 11.65
C GLY A 36 7.92 0.15 11.23
N GLU A 37 7.19 1.25 11.42
CA GLU A 37 5.85 1.38 10.86
C GLU A 37 5.92 1.71 9.36
N SER A 38 4.90 1.27 8.65
CA SER A 38 4.64 1.66 7.28
C SER A 38 3.68 2.85 7.22
N PHE A 39 3.67 3.51 6.07
CA PHE A 39 2.71 4.56 5.77
C PHE A 39 2.28 4.49 4.32
N LYS A 40 1.04 4.94 4.04
CA LYS A 40 0.50 4.99 2.68
C LYS A 40 0.69 6.38 2.09
N TYR A 41 1.39 6.45 0.96
CA TYR A 41 1.59 7.68 0.19
C TYR A 41 1.20 7.46 -1.27
N LEU A 42 0.28 8.29 -1.78
CA LEU A 42 -0.29 8.18 -3.13
C LEU A 42 -0.78 6.76 -3.49
N GLY A 43 -1.33 6.05 -2.50
CA GLY A 43 -1.87 4.70 -2.67
C GLY A 43 -0.84 3.56 -2.61
N ARG A 44 0.45 3.86 -2.39
CA ARG A 44 1.50 2.86 -2.16
C ARG A 44 1.92 2.84 -0.69
N PHE A 45 2.19 1.66 -0.15
CA PHE A 45 2.84 1.53 1.15
C PHE A 45 4.34 1.74 1.06
N PHE A 46 4.87 2.48 2.03
CA PHE A 46 6.29 2.69 2.24
C PHE A 46 6.60 2.28 3.67
N ASP A 47 7.59 1.42 3.83
CA ASP A 47 8.23 1.11 5.09
C ASP A 47 9.72 1.47 5.01
N PHE A 48 10.44 1.29 6.12
CA PHE A 48 11.86 1.55 6.14
C PHE A 48 12.67 0.60 5.24
N ASP A 49 12.23 -0.65 5.13
CA ASP A 49 12.90 -1.70 4.35
C ASP A 49 12.59 -1.62 2.85
N MET A 50 11.73 -0.68 2.43
CA MET A 50 11.19 -0.54 1.08
C MET A 50 10.60 -1.86 0.56
N SER A 51 9.96 -2.60 1.46
CA SER A 51 9.32 -3.88 1.19
C SER A 51 7.95 -3.66 0.56
N ASP A 52 7.66 -4.42 -0.50
CA ASP A 52 6.32 -4.46 -1.08
C ASP A 52 5.41 -5.48 -0.38
N GLN A 53 5.83 -6.06 0.77
CA GLN A 53 5.09 -7.15 1.44
C GLN A 53 3.70 -6.72 1.91
N GLU A 54 3.57 -5.54 2.51
CA GLU A 54 2.28 -5.05 2.98
C GLU A 54 1.35 -4.72 1.80
N HIS A 55 1.90 -4.12 0.75
CA HIS A 55 1.15 -3.86 -0.48
C HIS A 55 0.67 -5.15 -1.15
N LYS A 56 1.49 -6.21 -1.13
CA LYS A 56 1.10 -7.55 -1.61
C LYS A 56 -0.02 -8.14 -0.76
N SER A 57 0.09 -8.04 0.56
CA SER A 57 -0.94 -8.56 1.47
C SER A 57 -2.29 -7.85 1.29
N GLU A 58 -2.29 -6.52 1.17
CA GLU A 58 -3.51 -5.74 0.89
C GLU A 58 -4.10 -6.13 -0.47
N LEU A 59 -3.26 -6.24 -1.50
CA LEU A 59 -3.71 -6.62 -2.85
C LEU A 59 -4.31 -8.04 -2.89
N MET A 60 -3.68 -9.01 -2.23
CA MET A 60 -4.19 -10.38 -2.15
C MET A 60 -5.54 -10.42 -1.43
N SER A 61 -5.65 -9.73 -0.29
CA SER A 61 -6.92 -9.64 0.44
C SER A 61 -8.02 -9.01 -0.40
N LEU A 62 -7.71 -7.95 -1.17
CA LEU A 62 -8.67 -7.29 -2.05
C LEU A 62 -9.12 -8.21 -3.19
N ILE A 63 -8.19 -8.94 -3.80
CA ILE A 63 -8.51 -9.91 -4.86
C ILE A 63 -9.44 -11.00 -4.31
N ASP A 64 -9.09 -11.58 -3.16
CA ASP A 64 -9.89 -12.63 -2.53
C ASP A 64 -11.30 -12.15 -2.18
N GLU A 65 -11.45 -10.94 -1.64
CA GLU A 65 -12.74 -10.32 -1.35
C GLU A 65 -13.59 -10.16 -2.63
N LEU A 66 -13.00 -9.56 -3.68
CA LEU A 66 -13.69 -9.30 -4.95
C LEU A 66 -14.06 -10.60 -5.66
N MET A 67 -13.18 -11.60 -5.63
CA MET A 67 -13.43 -12.89 -6.25
C MET A 67 -14.51 -13.67 -5.50
N SER A 68 -14.42 -13.70 -4.18
CA SER A 68 -15.44 -14.31 -3.34
C SER A 68 -16.82 -13.70 -3.59
N ASP A 69 -16.95 -12.37 -3.68
CA ASP A 69 -18.25 -11.74 -3.98
C ASP A 69 -18.82 -12.16 -5.35
N ILE A 70 -17.99 -12.35 -6.37
CA ILE A 70 -18.44 -12.80 -7.70
C ILE A 70 -18.78 -14.29 -7.70
N ASP A 71 -18.00 -15.12 -7.00
CA ASP A 71 -18.19 -16.56 -6.95
C ASP A 71 -19.51 -16.95 -6.29
N HIS A 72 -19.94 -16.22 -5.25
CA HIS A 72 -21.22 -16.48 -4.58
C HIS A 72 -22.45 -16.03 -5.39
N LYS A 73 -22.28 -15.23 -6.45
CA LYS A 73 -23.43 -14.77 -7.25
C LYS A 73 -23.97 -15.91 -8.13
N PRO A 74 -25.30 -16.06 -8.26
CA PRO A 74 -25.95 -17.07 -9.09
C PRO A 74 -25.91 -16.67 -10.58
N LEU A 75 -24.71 -16.45 -11.11
CA LEU A 75 -24.45 -16.07 -12.48
C LEU A 75 -23.89 -17.25 -13.26
N HIS A 76 -24.19 -17.29 -14.56
CA HIS A 76 -23.55 -18.25 -15.47
C HIS A 76 -22.02 -18.06 -15.46
N PRO A 77 -21.20 -19.14 -15.47
CA PRO A 77 -19.75 -19.03 -15.40
C PRO A 77 -19.11 -18.08 -16.42
N GLN A 78 -19.64 -18.01 -17.64
CA GLN A 78 -19.16 -17.07 -18.66
C GLN A 78 -19.33 -15.59 -18.23
N ASN A 79 -20.44 -15.26 -17.56
CA ASN A 79 -20.67 -13.92 -17.05
C ASN A 79 -19.74 -13.60 -15.87
N LYS A 80 -19.40 -14.60 -15.04
CA LYS A 80 -18.40 -14.44 -13.97
C LYS A 80 -17.03 -14.10 -14.56
N LEU A 81 -16.61 -14.76 -15.64
CA LEU A 81 -15.35 -14.44 -16.33
C LEU A 81 -15.33 -13.00 -16.87
N ILE A 82 -16.45 -12.52 -17.41
CA ILE A 82 -16.57 -11.12 -17.86
C ILE A 82 -16.44 -10.17 -16.68
N LEU A 83 -17.04 -10.49 -15.53
CA LEU A 83 -16.92 -9.68 -14.31
C LEU A 83 -15.48 -9.67 -13.77
N TYR A 84 -14.78 -10.81 -13.76
CA TYR A 84 -13.36 -10.85 -13.40
C TYR A 84 -12.52 -9.91 -14.27
N ASN A 85 -12.68 -10.01 -15.59
CA ASN A 85 -11.89 -9.20 -16.50
C ASN A 85 -12.24 -7.71 -16.47
N ARG A 86 -13.52 -7.34 -16.35
CA ARG A 86 -13.92 -5.92 -16.41
C ARG A 86 -13.94 -5.23 -15.06
N TYR A 87 -14.47 -5.90 -14.04
CA TYR A 87 -14.66 -5.32 -12.72
C TYR A 87 -13.41 -5.49 -11.86
N VAL A 88 -12.95 -6.73 -11.63
CA VAL A 88 -11.80 -6.98 -10.73
C VAL A 88 -10.53 -6.31 -11.26
N LEU A 89 -10.23 -6.48 -12.54
CA LEU A 89 -9.06 -5.84 -13.16
C LEU A 89 -9.07 -4.31 -12.98
N SER A 90 -10.23 -3.66 -13.14
CA SER A 90 -10.35 -2.21 -12.96
C SER A 90 -10.05 -1.76 -11.54
N LYS A 91 -10.40 -2.57 -10.53
CA LYS A 91 -10.17 -2.27 -9.11
C LYS A 91 -8.71 -2.47 -8.70
N ILE A 92 -8.03 -3.47 -9.27
CA ILE A 92 -6.62 -3.74 -8.95
C ILE A 92 -5.63 -2.95 -9.82
N SER A 93 -6.08 -2.36 -10.94
CA SER A 93 -5.20 -1.65 -11.89
C SER A 93 -4.35 -0.57 -11.23
N TRP A 94 -4.93 0.20 -10.30
CA TRP A 94 -4.17 1.21 -9.56
C TRP A 94 -3.07 0.59 -8.69
N HIS A 95 -3.37 -0.50 -7.97
CA HIS A 95 -2.39 -1.21 -7.13
C HIS A 95 -1.21 -1.74 -7.95
N LEU A 96 -1.46 -2.21 -9.17
CA LEU A 96 -0.44 -2.66 -10.12
C LEU A 96 0.36 -1.50 -10.75
N THR A 97 -0.20 -0.29 -10.76
CA THR A 97 0.46 0.92 -11.27
C THR A 97 1.41 1.51 -10.24
N VAL A 98 0.98 1.57 -8.96
CA VAL A 98 1.74 2.25 -7.91
C VAL A 98 2.86 1.40 -7.31
N ALA A 99 2.74 0.07 -7.36
CA ALA A 99 3.75 -0.84 -6.86
C ALA A 99 4.36 -1.66 -8.02
N PRO A 100 5.68 -1.55 -8.27
CA PRO A 100 6.36 -2.38 -9.26
C PRO A 100 6.53 -3.81 -8.73
N LEU A 101 5.44 -4.59 -8.76
CA LEU A 101 5.43 -6.00 -8.37
C LEU A 101 6.19 -6.90 -9.36
N SER A 102 6.69 -6.33 -10.46
CA SER A 102 7.47 -7.04 -11.49
C SER A 102 8.85 -7.48 -11.04
N LYS A 103 9.38 -6.93 -9.95
CA LYS A 103 10.58 -7.46 -9.28
C LYS A 103 10.19 -8.62 -8.35
N THR A 104 9.78 -9.71 -8.96
CA THR A 104 9.77 -11.02 -8.30
C THR A 104 10.90 -11.84 -8.88
N TRP A 105 11.75 -12.37 -7.98
CA TRP A 105 12.89 -13.28 -8.19
C TRP A 105 14.23 -12.62 -8.52
#